data_AF-K1DZI7-F1
#
_entry.id   AF-K1DZI7-F1
#
_cell.length_a   1.000
_cell.length_b   1.000
_cell.length_c   1.000
_cell.angle_alpha   90.00
_cell.angle_beta   90.00
_cell.angle_gamma   90.00
#
_symmetry.space_group_name_H-M   'P 1'
#
loop_
_entity.id
_entity.type
_entity.pdbx_description
1 polymer ?
#
loop_
_entity_poly.entity_id
_entity_poly.type
_entity_poly.pdbx_seq_one_letter_code
_entity_poly.pdbx_strand_id
1 'polypeptide(L)' 'MQGKMTTQPSTAVLDREGRIAAVVLGPVTTSTLVGVVEDTLAESA' A
#
# COMPACT_ATOMS: atom_id res chain seq x y z
N MET A 1 0.28 7.95 -9.81
CA MET A 1 1.02 8.40 -8.60
C MET A 1 0.82 9.87 -8.25
N GLN A 2 0.56 10.77 -9.22
CA GLN A 2 0.36 12.21 -8.96
C GLN A 2 -0.68 12.48 -7.87
N GLY A 3 -0.27 13.22 -6.84
CA GLY A 3 -1.11 13.60 -5.70
C GLY A 3 -1.35 12.53 -4.63
N LYS A 4 -0.97 11.26 -4.87
CA LYS A 4 -1.15 10.17 -3.89
C LYS A 4 0.06 9.95 -2.99
N MET A 5 1.26 10.23 -3.48
CA MET A 5 2.52 10.08 -2.74
C MET A 5 3.08 11.47 -2.39
N THR A 6 2.48 12.11 -1.38
CA THR A 6 2.77 13.51 -1.02
C THR A 6 3.86 13.68 0.04
N THR A 7 4.26 12.59 0.69
CA THR A 7 5.29 12.57 1.75
C THR A 7 6.37 11.55 1.42
N GLN A 8 7.61 11.84 1.81
CA GLN A 8 8.75 10.91 1.70
C GLN A 8 9.29 10.53 3.10
N PRO A 9 9.56 9.24 3.37
CA PRO A 9 9.30 8.09 2.50
C PRO A 9 7.79 7.84 2.31
N SER A 10 7.44 7.10 1.27
CA SER A 10 6.08 6.60 1.05
C SER A 10 6.11 5.20 0.44
N THR A 11 5.09 4.40 0.76
CA THR A 11 4.94 3.02 0.28
C THR A 11 3.58 2.88 -0.37
N ALA A 12 3.50 2.31 -1.57
CA ALA A 12 2.26 1.97 -2.24
C ALA A 12 2.17 0.44 -2.39
N VAL A 13 1.02 -0.13 -2.06
CA VAL A 13 0.69 -1.54 -2.32
C VAL A 13 -0.27 -1.58 -3.50
N LEU A 14 0.04 -2.45 -4.46
CA LEU A 14 -0.75 -2.62 -5.68
C LEU A 14 -1.49 -3.96 -5.61
N ASP A 15 -2.71 -3.99 -6.14
CA ASP A 15 -3.46 -5.22 -6.34
C ASP A 15 -2.95 -6.02 -7.56
N ARG A 16 -3.58 -7.17 -7.82
CA ARG A 16 -3.26 -8.07 -8.94
C ARG A 16 -3.42 -7.41 -10.32
N GLU A 17 -4.23 -6.36 -10.41
CA GLU A 17 -4.52 -5.62 -11.64
C GLU A 17 -3.59 -4.40 -11.81
N GLY A 18 -2.65 -4.19 -10.88
CA GLY A 18 -1.72 -3.06 -10.87
C GLY A 18 -2.35 -1.75 -10.42
N ARG A 19 -3.55 -1.77 -9.83
CA ARG A 19 -4.21 -0.60 -9.25
C ARG A 19 -3.69 -0.39 -7.82
N ILE A 20 -3.74 0.86 -7.34
CA ILE A 20 -3.30 1.18 -5.97
C ILE A 20 -4.36 0.70 -4.98
N ALA A 21 -4.04 -0.35 -4.22
CA ALA A 21 -4.87 -0.86 -3.13
C ALA A 21 -4.68 -0.01 -1.86
N ALA A 22 -3.45 0.40 -1.57
CA ALA A 22 -3.14 1.20 -0.38
C ALA A 22 -1.93 2.13 -0.58
N VAL A 23 -1.90 3.22 0.19
CA VAL A 23 -0.75 4.12 0.29
C VAL A 23 -0.48 4.42 1.76
N VAL A 24 0.77 4.23 2.18
CA VAL A 24 1.29 4.65 3.49
C VAL A 24 2.23 5.83 3.28
N LEU A 25 1.93 6.93 3.96
CA LEU A 25 2.75 8.14 3.94
C LEU A 25 3.62 8.19 5.20
N GLY A 26 4.92 8.33 5.01
CA GLY A 26 5.91 8.25 6.08
C GLY A 26 6.48 6.84 6.28
N PRO A 27 7.30 6.65 7.33
CA PRO A 27 7.91 5.36 7.64
C PRO A 27 6.86 4.27 7.91
N VAL A 28 7.13 3.06 7.42
CA VAL A 28 6.26 1.89 7.63
C VAL A 28 6.97 0.87 8.51
N THR A 29 6.22 0.19 9.37
CA THR A 29 6.71 -0.96 10.14
C THR A 29 6.44 -2.25 9.39
N THR A 30 7.17 -3.32 9.73
CA THR A 30 6.94 -4.63 9.12
C THR A 30 5.51 -5.13 9.34
N SER A 31 4.97 -5.00 10.55
CA SER A 31 3.62 -5.47 10.86
C SER A 31 2.55 -4.71 10.09
N THR A 32 2.70 -3.39 9.94
CA THR A 32 1.79 -2.59 9.12
C THR A 32 1.86 -3.00 7.65
N LEU A 33 3.06 -3.19 7.10
CA LEU A 33 3.20 -3.61 5.71
C LEU A 33 2.60 -5.00 5.46
N VAL A 34 2.82 -5.95 6.37
CA VAL A 34 2.26 -7.31 6.28
C VAL A 34 0.73 -7.25 6.28
N GLY A 35 0.12 -6.55 7.24
CA GLY A 35 -1.34 -6.45 7.32
C GLY A 35 -1.96 -5.85 6.06
N VAL A 36 -1.39 -4.77 5.52
CA VAL A 36 -1.88 -4.14 4.27
C VAL A 36 -1.77 -5.10 3.08
N VAL A 37 -0.72 -5.92 3.01
CA VAL A 37 -0.56 -6.94 1.96
C VAL A 37 -1.60 -8.05 2.12
N GLU A 38 -1.82 -8.54 3.35
CA GLU A 38 -2.85 -9.54 3.65
C GLU A 38 -4.25 -9.05 3.27
N ASP A 39 -4.59 -7.80 3.62
CA ASP A 39 -5.86 -7.17 3.26
C ASP A 39 -6.02 -7.07 1.73
N THR A 40 -4.97 -6.66 1.01
CA THR A 40 -4.99 -6.56 -0.46
C THR A 40 -5.20 -7.93 -1.12
N LEU A 41 -4.61 -8.98 -0.56
CA LEU A 41 -4.78 -10.35 -1.05
C LEU A 41 -6.19 -10.88 -0.77
N ALA A 42 -6.82 -10.48 0.33
CA ALA A 42 -8.17 -10.88 0.70
C ALA A 42 -9.25 -10.18 -0.15
N GLU A 43 -9.05 -8.93 -0.58
CA GLU A 43 -9.99 -8.21 -1.46
C GLU A 43 -10.11 -8.83 -2.86
N SER A 44 -9.07 -9.54 -3.31
CA SER A 44 -9.03 -10.17 -4.64
C SER A 44 -9.68 -11.56 -4.69
N ALA A 45 -10.24 -12.07 -3.58
CA ALA A 45 -10.90 -13.36 -3.47
C ALA A 45 -12.42 -13.24 -3.65
#